data_AF-A0A8T5KB67-F1
#
_entry.id   AF-A0A8T5KB67-F1
#
_cell.length_a   1.000
_cell.length_b   1.000
_cell.length_c   1.000
_cell.angle_alpha   90.00
_cell.angle_beta   90.00
_cell.angle_gamma   90.00
#
_symmetry.space_group_name_H-M   'P 1'
#
loop_
_entity.id
_entity.type
_entity.pdbx_description
1 polymer ?
#
loop_
_entity_poly.entity_id
_entity_poly.type
_entity_poly.pdbx_seq_one_letter_code
_entity_poly.pdbx_strand_id
1 'polypeptide(L)'
;MDQFVIPIILSADLFIIALSIFGVIDSIKEHETRPTVIISLGGLGHTALIPVILYMPALRQLVLGYFGVIGVVLIVLLIPAKQNKEALLGSKGYRKGEYSRVDERDIVFARNKLKQDTPQYEEYYRSHPKSKTIDDTIRVQRSKRQLGKIDGGHPANRSMIQANHAISPILGRVAHAVPKDGAVREEISPERATEIVKGLTKHLGACSVGTCEVNPDVVYSHKGEIHYENWDDWGRPIEDTPGYALVFVTEMAYENVASAPHTPESTESSNNYALGAYISTVVSQWFRNMGYIGLAQHQRHYTVITPMIALDAGLGEVGRQGFLITPKQGARVRVFAVLTDMPLVSDNPISFGVDEFCVRCQKCAETCPSKSIPLGKKTINNGVEKWILEPETCFKYWGEVGTDCGICMATCPFSRPDTLIHNIIRWFVANSHLARIYFPYVEYALYGRDWKPKPVSKWLNYD
;
A
#
# COMPACT_ATOMS: atom_id res chain seq x y z
N MET A 1 39.05 -0.60 -37.06
CA MET A 1 38.15 0.12 -36.12
C MET A 1 36.70 -0.31 -36.34
N ASP A 2 36.18 -0.23 -37.57
CA ASP A 2 34.79 -0.60 -37.90
C ASP A 2 34.39 -2.05 -37.54
N GLN A 3 35.32 -3.00 -37.66
CA GLN A 3 35.08 -4.42 -37.35
C GLN A 3 34.68 -4.68 -35.88
N PHE A 4 35.03 -3.78 -34.96
CA PHE A 4 34.67 -3.87 -33.54
C PHE A 4 33.60 -2.85 -33.13
N VAL A 5 33.63 -1.65 -33.71
CA VAL A 5 32.69 -0.57 -33.36
C VAL A 5 31.27 -0.90 -33.81
N ILE A 6 31.07 -1.42 -35.04
CA ILE A 6 29.74 -1.70 -35.58
C ILE A 6 28.99 -2.74 -34.72
N PRO A 7 29.55 -3.92 -34.38
CA PRO A 7 28.85 -4.88 -33.54
C PRO A 7 28.45 -4.31 -32.18
N ILE A 8 29.32 -3.53 -31.53
CA ILE A 8 29.06 -2.95 -30.20
C ILE A 8 27.87 -1.98 -30.24
N ILE A 9 27.91 -0.97 -31.13
CA ILE A 9 26.85 0.03 -31.19
C ILE A 9 25.55 -0.57 -31.72
N LEU A 10 25.62 -1.54 -32.64
CA LEU A 10 24.44 -2.23 -33.15
C LEU A 10 23.80 -3.11 -32.06
N SER A 11 24.58 -3.83 -31.26
CA SER A 11 24.04 -4.61 -30.14
C SER A 11 23.40 -3.72 -29.08
N ALA A 12 24.02 -2.58 -28.75
CA ALA A 12 23.44 -1.61 -27.82
C ALA A 12 22.12 -1.01 -28.35
N ASP A 13 22.08 -0.68 -29.64
CA ASP A 13 20.87 -0.15 -30.29
C ASP A 13 19.73 -1.18 -30.32
N LEU A 14 20.02 -2.41 -30.74
CA LEU A 14 19.05 -3.51 -30.73
C LEU A 14 18.51 -3.81 -29.33
N PHE A 15 19.33 -3.68 -28.30
CA PHE A 15 18.88 -3.81 -26.91
C PHE A 15 17.88 -2.71 -26.53
N ILE A 16 18.13 -1.45 -26.89
CA ILE A 16 17.19 -0.35 -26.62
C ILE A 16 15.89 -0.50 -27.43
N ILE A 17 15.98 -0.96 -28.69
CA ILE A 17 14.80 -1.28 -29.50
C ILE A 17 13.96 -2.36 -28.81
N ALA A 18 14.60 -3.44 -28.32
CA ALA A 18 13.90 -4.49 -27.59
C ALA A 18 13.21 -3.96 -26.33
N LEU A 19 13.91 -3.18 -25.50
CA LEU A 19 13.31 -2.53 -24.32
C LEU A 19 12.15 -1.61 -24.69
N SER A 20 12.25 -0.88 -25.80
CA SER A 20 11.18 -0.02 -26.29
C SER A 20 9.94 -0.82 -26.70
N ILE A 21 10.12 -1.97 -27.36
CA ILE A 21 9.02 -2.88 -27.70
C ILE A 21 8.33 -3.39 -26.43
N PHE A 22 9.09 -3.84 -25.43
CA PHE A 22 8.52 -4.27 -24.15
C PHE A 22 7.77 -3.12 -23.45
N GLY A 23 8.36 -1.91 -23.41
CA GLY A 23 7.72 -0.74 -22.81
C GLY A 23 6.44 -0.30 -23.52
N VAL A 24 6.37 -0.42 -24.85
CA VAL A 24 5.15 -0.18 -25.63
C VAL A 24 4.08 -1.23 -25.31
N ILE A 25 4.45 -2.51 -25.26
CA ILE A 25 3.51 -3.60 -24.91
C ILE A 25 2.93 -3.37 -23.51
N ASP A 26 3.77 -3.08 -22.52
CA ASP A 26 3.36 -2.79 -21.14
C ASP A 26 2.43 -1.56 -21.10
N SER A 27 2.81 -0.46 -21.76
CA SER A 27 2.01 0.77 -21.80
C SER A 27 0.63 0.57 -22.44
N ILE A 28 0.54 -0.26 -23.49
CA ILE A 28 -0.73 -0.61 -24.13
C ILE A 28 -1.61 -1.42 -23.16
N LYS A 29 -1.04 -2.42 -22.48
CA LYS A 29 -1.75 -3.23 -21.49
C LYS A 29 -2.23 -2.41 -20.29
N GLU A 30 -1.48 -1.37 -19.93
CA GLU A 30 -1.82 -0.44 -18.85
C GLU A 30 -2.82 0.65 -19.26
N HIS A 31 -3.23 0.70 -20.53
CA HIS A 31 -4.06 1.75 -21.10
C HIS A 31 -3.43 3.15 -20.92
N GLU A 32 -2.14 3.25 -21.20
CA GLU A 32 -1.34 4.47 -21.07
C GLU A 32 -0.88 5.00 -22.43
N THR A 33 -1.65 5.93 -22.99
CA THR A 33 -1.41 6.47 -24.35
C THR A 33 -0.10 7.27 -24.44
N ARG A 34 0.19 8.10 -23.45
CA ARG A 34 1.36 8.99 -23.47
C ARG A 34 2.70 8.23 -23.47
N PRO A 35 2.97 7.28 -22.56
CA PRO A 35 4.19 6.49 -22.64
C PRO A 35 4.21 5.59 -23.89
N THR A 36 3.07 5.06 -24.35
CA THR A 36 3.00 4.32 -25.62
C THR A 36 3.57 5.14 -26.78
N VAL A 37 3.14 6.40 -26.92
CA VAL A 37 3.62 7.31 -27.98
C VAL A 37 5.10 7.65 -27.78
N ILE A 38 5.51 8.08 -26.58
CA ILE A 38 6.89 8.50 -26.32
C ILE A 38 7.88 7.35 -26.57
N ILE A 39 7.58 6.15 -26.05
CA ILE A 39 8.45 4.99 -26.19
C ILE A 39 8.44 4.49 -27.65
N SER A 40 7.30 4.54 -28.35
CA SER A 40 7.24 4.20 -29.78
C SER A 40 8.07 5.14 -30.64
N LEU A 41 8.00 6.46 -30.40
CA LEU A 41 8.85 7.44 -31.09
C LEU A 41 10.33 7.20 -30.80
N GLY A 42 10.69 6.89 -29.56
CA GLY A 42 12.05 6.49 -29.19
C GLY A 42 12.51 5.24 -29.96
N GLY A 43 11.72 4.18 -29.94
CA GLY A 43 12.01 2.93 -30.64
C GLY A 43 12.13 3.08 -32.16
N LEU A 44 11.29 3.92 -32.78
CA LEU A 44 11.41 4.28 -34.20
C LEU A 44 12.68 5.07 -34.49
N GLY A 45 13.04 6.01 -33.60
CA GLY A 45 14.30 6.75 -33.70
C GLY A 45 15.51 5.82 -33.67
N HIS A 46 15.54 4.86 -32.74
CA HIS A 46 16.58 3.84 -32.67
C HIS A 46 16.58 2.92 -33.91
N THR A 47 15.41 2.50 -34.38
CA THR A 47 15.31 1.71 -35.63
C THR A 47 15.91 2.47 -36.83
N ALA A 48 15.75 3.80 -36.88
CA ALA A 48 16.36 4.64 -37.90
C ALA A 48 17.89 4.81 -37.75
N LEU A 49 18.47 4.48 -36.59
CA LEU A 49 19.93 4.49 -36.40
C LEU A 49 20.61 3.28 -37.06
N ILE A 50 19.91 2.16 -37.30
CA ILE A 50 20.48 0.96 -37.93
C ILE A 50 21.16 1.27 -39.28
N PRO A 51 20.51 1.92 -40.27
CA PRO A 51 21.19 2.26 -41.53
C PRO A 51 22.32 3.27 -41.34
N VAL A 52 22.24 4.18 -40.36
CA VAL A 52 23.32 5.12 -40.03
C VAL A 52 24.56 4.34 -39.53
N ILE A 53 24.35 3.39 -38.61
CA ILE A 53 25.38 2.51 -38.06
C ILE A 53 26.06 1.69 -39.17
N LEU A 54 25.26 1.05 -40.03
CA LEU A 54 25.77 0.14 -41.06
C LEU A 54 26.42 0.88 -42.23
N TYR A 55 25.80 1.94 -42.74
CA TYR A 55 26.14 2.50 -44.05
C TYR A 55 26.73 3.92 -44.02
N MET A 56 26.78 4.60 -42.86
CA MET A 56 27.30 5.98 -42.77
C MET A 56 28.52 6.07 -41.83
N PRO A 57 29.73 5.67 -42.28
CA PRO A 57 30.95 5.66 -41.47
C PRO A 57 31.25 6.97 -40.75
N ALA A 58 31.01 8.11 -41.42
CA ALA A 58 31.26 9.45 -40.89
C ALA A 58 30.46 9.77 -39.62
N LEU A 59 29.30 9.13 -39.42
CA LEU A 59 28.41 9.37 -38.28
C LEU A 59 28.61 8.37 -37.13
N ARG A 60 29.35 7.27 -37.35
CA ARG A 60 29.50 6.20 -36.34
C ARG A 60 30.12 6.68 -35.02
N GLN A 61 31.05 7.64 -35.08
CA GLN A 61 31.67 8.20 -33.86
C GLN A 61 30.67 9.01 -33.03
N LEU A 62 29.72 9.70 -33.68
CA LEU A 62 28.64 10.40 -32.98
C LEU A 62 27.69 9.42 -32.31
N VAL A 63 27.32 8.34 -33.00
CA VAL A 63 26.48 7.26 -32.44
C VAL A 63 27.18 6.56 -31.27
N LEU A 64 28.48 6.27 -31.41
CA LEU A 64 29.29 5.72 -30.32
C LEU A 64 29.33 6.67 -29.12
N GLY A 65 29.52 7.97 -29.36
CA GLY A 65 29.47 9.00 -28.32
C GLY A 65 28.12 9.05 -27.60
N TYR A 66 27.02 8.98 -28.35
CA TYR A 66 25.65 8.90 -27.81
C TYR A 66 25.46 7.69 -26.87
N PHE A 67 25.85 6.49 -27.30
CA PHE A 67 25.81 5.30 -26.43
C PHE A 67 26.79 5.40 -25.25
N GLY A 68 27.93 6.06 -25.43
CA GLY A 68 28.87 6.38 -24.36
C GLY A 68 28.22 7.24 -23.27
N VAL A 69 27.45 8.27 -23.65
CA VAL A 69 26.68 9.09 -22.71
C VAL A 69 25.62 8.27 -21.98
N ILE A 70 24.85 7.43 -22.68
CA ILE A 70 23.88 6.52 -22.06
C ILE A 70 24.58 5.60 -21.05
N GLY A 71 25.72 5.01 -21.43
CA GLY A 71 26.51 4.16 -20.56
C GLY A 71 26.97 4.88 -19.29
N VAL A 72 27.47 6.12 -19.42
CA VAL A 72 27.84 6.95 -18.27
C VAL A 72 26.63 7.22 -17.37
N VAL A 73 25.47 7.58 -17.93
CA VAL A 73 24.25 7.81 -17.16
C VAL A 73 23.83 6.53 -16.41
N LEU A 74 23.86 5.37 -17.07
CA LEU A 74 23.54 4.09 -16.43
C LEU A 74 24.53 3.76 -15.31
N ILE A 75 25.83 3.95 -15.52
CA ILE A 75 26.86 3.75 -14.49
C ILE A 75 26.65 4.68 -13.30
N VAL A 76 26.33 5.95 -13.56
CA VAL A 76 26.02 6.93 -12.52
C VAL A 76 24.74 6.55 -11.75
N LEU A 77 23.73 5.99 -12.43
CA LEU A 77 22.56 5.42 -11.77
C LEU A 77 22.87 4.15 -10.94
N LEU A 78 24.01 3.50 -11.14
CA LEU A 78 24.44 2.37 -10.29
C LEU A 78 25.16 2.81 -9.00
N ILE A 79 25.35 4.12 -8.78
CA ILE A 79 25.90 4.62 -7.52
C ILE A 79 24.96 4.24 -6.37
N PRO A 80 25.43 3.45 -5.39
CA PRO A 80 24.58 2.88 -4.37
C PRO A 80 23.98 3.98 -3.49
N ALA A 81 22.68 3.86 -3.22
CA ALA A 81 21.98 4.72 -2.29
C ALA A 81 22.37 4.38 -0.85
N LYS A 82 22.43 5.40 0.00
CA LYS A 82 22.43 5.17 1.44
C LYS A 82 21.06 4.64 1.86
N GLN A 83 21.07 3.59 2.69
CA GLN A 83 19.85 3.11 3.33
C GLN A 83 19.36 4.16 4.34
N ASN A 84 18.04 4.29 4.43
CA ASN A 84 17.39 5.13 5.42
C ASN A 84 17.49 4.45 6.79
N LYS A 85 18.33 5.00 7.66
CA LYS A 85 18.55 4.48 9.02
C LYS A 85 17.27 4.48 9.86
N GLU A 86 16.35 5.41 9.62
CA GLU A 86 15.07 5.47 10.33
C GLU A 86 14.15 4.34 9.90
N ALA A 87 14.05 4.09 8.59
CA ALA A 87 13.24 2.99 8.06
C ALA A 87 13.74 1.62 8.56
N LEU A 88 15.06 1.45 8.71
CA LEU A 88 15.67 0.23 9.28
C LEU A 88 15.37 0.00 10.77
N LEU A 89 14.80 0.99 11.47
CA LEU A 89 14.33 0.86 12.85
C LEU A 89 12.82 0.62 12.94
N GLY A 90 12.14 0.38 11.82
CA GLY A 90 10.71 0.13 11.75
C GLY A 90 9.90 1.35 12.22
N SER A 91 8.83 1.09 12.99
CA SER A 91 7.98 2.12 13.58
C SER A 91 8.74 3.07 14.52
N LYS A 92 9.76 2.56 15.24
CA LYS A 92 10.54 3.34 16.22
C LYS A 92 11.43 4.41 15.57
N GLY A 93 11.88 4.20 14.33
CA GLY A 93 12.77 5.14 13.65
C GLY A 93 12.17 6.51 13.38
N TYR A 94 10.84 6.58 13.31
CA TYR A 94 10.10 7.82 13.06
C TYR A 94 9.76 8.60 14.34
N ARG A 95 10.14 8.07 15.52
CA ARG A 95 9.93 8.73 16.81
C ARG A 95 10.97 9.85 17.00
N LYS A 96 10.49 11.08 17.17
CA LYS A 96 11.29 12.31 17.36
C LYS A 96 11.05 13.00 18.70
N GLY A 97 10.25 12.41 19.58
CA GLY A 97 9.96 12.99 20.90
C GLY A 97 9.09 12.10 21.77
N GLU A 98 8.43 12.73 22.75
CA GLU A 98 7.44 12.08 23.59
C GLU A 98 6.27 11.57 22.73
N TYR A 99 5.94 10.30 22.93
CA TYR A 99 4.90 9.60 22.18
C TYR A 99 3.86 9.07 23.16
N SER A 100 2.60 9.35 22.89
CA SER A 100 1.47 8.69 23.56
C SER A 100 0.80 7.73 22.59
N ARG A 101 0.42 6.54 23.06
CA ARG A 101 -0.32 5.58 22.21
C ARG A 101 -1.58 6.24 21.63
N VAL A 102 -1.79 6.06 20.34
CA VAL A 102 -2.95 6.62 19.63
C VAL A 102 -4.24 6.07 20.26
N ASP A 103 -5.20 6.94 20.54
CA ASP A 103 -6.53 6.52 20.99
C ASP A 103 -7.36 6.12 19.75
N GLU A 104 -7.84 4.88 19.70
CA GLU A 104 -8.66 4.43 18.56
C GLU A 104 -9.97 5.23 18.49
N ARG A 105 -10.48 5.74 19.61
CA ARG A 105 -11.71 6.57 19.63
C ARG A 105 -11.54 7.84 18.82
N ASP A 106 -10.32 8.35 18.68
CA ASP A 106 -10.02 9.55 17.92
C ASP A 106 -9.88 9.29 16.41
N ILE A 107 -9.94 8.04 15.96
CA ILE A 107 -9.92 7.71 14.54
C ILE A 107 -11.26 8.08 13.91
N VAL A 108 -11.22 8.79 12.78
CA VAL A 108 -12.42 9.31 12.08
C VAL A 108 -13.50 8.24 11.87
N PHE A 109 -13.11 7.00 11.59
CA PHE A 109 -14.02 5.87 11.39
C PHE A 109 -14.76 5.47 12.67
N ALA A 110 -14.06 5.43 13.81
CA ALA A 110 -14.63 5.15 15.13
C ALA A 110 -15.63 6.25 15.52
N ARG A 111 -15.21 7.53 15.45
CA ARG A 111 -16.06 8.68 15.81
C ARG A 111 -17.36 8.73 15.00
N ASN A 112 -17.27 8.51 13.69
CA ASN A 112 -18.41 8.61 12.78
C ASN A 112 -19.38 7.41 12.84
N LYS A 113 -19.15 6.46 13.75
CA LYS A 113 -20.05 5.35 14.06
C LYS A 113 -20.70 5.42 15.41
N LEU A 114 -20.26 6.34 16.27
CA LEU A 114 -20.98 6.64 17.50
C LEU A 114 -22.43 6.95 17.15
N LYS A 115 -23.36 6.23 17.79
CA LYS A 115 -24.80 6.41 17.59
C LYS A 115 -25.21 7.66 18.35
N GLN A 116 -25.92 8.56 17.69
CA GLN A 116 -26.47 9.76 18.34
C GLN A 116 -27.37 9.33 19.49
N ASP A 117 -27.44 10.18 20.53
CA ASP A 117 -28.24 9.98 21.72
C ASP A 117 -27.84 8.76 22.59
N THR A 118 -26.63 8.20 22.41
CA THR A 118 -26.08 7.21 23.34
C THR A 118 -25.10 7.83 24.35
N PRO A 119 -24.91 7.21 25.54
CA PRO A 119 -23.96 7.71 26.53
C PRO A 119 -22.54 7.91 25.99
N GLN A 120 -22.05 6.99 25.14
CA GLN A 120 -20.72 7.04 24.53
C GLN A 120 -20.56 8.23 23.58
N TYR A 121 -21.60 8.53 22.80
CA TYR A 121 -21.60 9.69 21.90
C TYR A 121 -21.53 10.98 22.70
N GLU A 122 -22.37 11.13 23.71
CA GLU A 122 -22.40 12.31 24.59
C GLU A 122 -21.09 12.44 25.37
N GLU A 123 -20.56 11.34 25.90
CA GLU A 123 -19.28 11.30 26.61
C GLU A 123 -18.12 11.75 25.72
N TYR A 124 -17.98 11.17 24.52
CA TYR A 124 -16.89 11.48 23.60
C TYR A 124 -16.93 12.94 23.15
N TYR A 125 -18.10 13.43 22.72
CA TYR A 125 -18.20 14.78 22.18
C TYR A 125 -18.27 15.88 23.23
N ARG A 126 -18.51 15.55 24.50
CA ARG A 126 -18.36 16.49 25.62
C ARG A 126 -16.91 16.98 25.75
N SER A 127 -15.93 16.09 25.55
CA SER A 127 -14.50 16.44 25.57
C SER A 127 -13.95 16.84 24.19
N HIS A 128 -14.67 16.56 23.09
CA HIS A 128 -14.24 16.84 21.71
C HIS A 128 -15.25 17.68 20.91
N PRO A 129 -15.62 18.90 21.36
CA PRO A 129 -16.69 19.68 20.72
C PRO A 129 -16.37 20.08 19.27
N LYS A 130 -15.09 20.31 18.93
CA LYS A 130 -14.66 20.63 17.56
C LYS A 130 -14.89 19.47 16.59
N SER A 131 -14.61 18.24 17.03
CA SER A 131 -14.82 17.03 16.23
C SER A 131 -16.30 16.78 15.97
N LYS A 132 -17.18 17.14 16.93
CA LYS A 132 -18.63 16.96 16.78
C LYS A 132 -19.19 17.64 15.54
N THR A 133 -18.86 18.91 15.32
CA THR A 133 -19.36 19.68 14.17
C THR A 133 -18.93 19.08 12.84
N ILE A 134 -17.67 18.64 12.76
CA ILE A 134 -17.10 18.02 11.56
C ILE A 134 -17.77 16.67 11.29
N ASP A 135 -17.83 15.81 12.32
CA ASP A 135 -18.39 14.46 12.20
C ASP A 135 -19.92 14.50 11.95
N ASP A 136 -20.67 15.45 12.52
CA ASP A 136 -22.10 15.64 12.22
C ASP A 136 -22.31 15.97 10.74
N THR A 137 -21.46 16.83 10.17
CA THR A 137 -21.49 17.15 8.74
C THR A 137 -21.24 15.90 7.90
N ILE A 138 -20.22 15.11 8.27
CA ILE A 138 -19.89 13.86 7.60
C ILE A 138 -21.05 12.84 7.72
N ARG A 139 -21.66 12.69 8.90
CA ARG A 139 -22.81 11.78 9.14
C ARG A 139 -24.00 12.15 8.27
N VAL A 140 -24.38 13.43 8.19
CA VAL A 140 -25.49 13.91 7.34
C VAL A 140 -25.21 13.66 5.86
N GLN A 141 -23.97 13.84 5.42
CA GLN A 141 -23.60 13.55 4.05
C GLN A 141 -23.63 12.04 3.76
N ARG A 142 -23.20 11.22 4.72
CA ARG A 142 -23.19 9.77 4.61
C ARG A 142 -24.56 9.13 4.71
N SER A 143 -25.53 9.72 5.43
CA SER A 143 -26.91 9.23 5.43
C SER A 143 -27.57 9.36 4.05
N LYS A 144 -27.07 10.28 3.21
CA LYS A 144 -27.45 10.45 1.80
C LYS A 144 -26.58 9.65 0.84
N ARG A 145 -25.63 8.84 1.33
CA ARG A 145 -24.71 8.08 0.49
C ARG A 145 -25.45 6.98 -0.24
N GLN A 146 -25.27 6.94 -1.54
CA GLN A 146 -25.56 5.78 -2.37
C GLN A 146 -24.24 5.07 -2.69
N LEU A 147 -24.14 3.78 -2.37
CA LEU A 147 -22.95 2.99 -2.73
C LEU A 147 -22.80 3.01 -4.27
N GLY A 148 -21.60 3.33 -4.75
CA GLY A 148 -21.33 3.44 -6.19
C GLY A 148 -22.04 4.60 -6.87
N LYS A 149 -22.37 5.69 -6.16
CA LYS A 149 -23.04 6.89 -6.71
C LYS A 149 -22.35 7.43 -7.97
N ILE A 150 -21.03 7.44 -8.00
CA ILE A 150 -20.25 7.88 -9.16
C ILE A 150 -20.54 7.06 -10.44
N ASP A 151 -21.02 5.82 -10.27
CA ASP A 151 -21.35 4.88 -11.35
C ASP A 151 -22.88 4.68 -11.45
N GLY A 152 -23.66 5.70 -11.12
CA GLY A 152 -25.13 5.62 -11.11
C GLY A 152 -25.71 4.61 -10.10
N GLY A 153 -24.89 4.07 -9.20
CA GLY A 153 -25.26 3.02 -8.27
C GLY A 153 -25.44 1.66 -8.95
N HIS A 154 -24.58 1.30 -9.91
CA HIS A 154 -24.58 0.03 -10.64
C HIS A 154 -24.83 -1.18 -9.72
N PRO A 155 -25.93 -1.93 -9.90
CA PRO A 155 -26.40 -2.91 -8.92
C PRO A 155 -25.46 -4.10 -8.75
N ALA A 156 -24.84 -4.58 -9.83
CA ALA A 156 -23.92 -5.71 -9.77
C ALA A 156 -22.69 -5.38 -8.90
N ASN A 157 -22.01 -4.26 -9.18
CA ASN A 157 -20.79 -3.88 -8.46
C ASN A 157 -21.10 -3.58 -6.99
N ARG A 158 -22.22 -2.89 -6.71
CA ARG A 158 -22.70 -2.70 -5.33
C ARG A 158 -22.91 -4.03 -4.60
N SER A 159 -23.53 -5.00 -5.28
CA SER A 159 -23.82 -6.31 -4.70
C SER A 159 -22.53 -7.09 -4.44
N MET A 160 -21.53 -6.99 -5.32
CA MET A 160 -20.20 -7.56 -5.10
C MET A 160 -19.52 -6.95 -3.87
N ILE A 161 -19.52 -5.62 -3.75
CA ILE A 161 -18.98 -4.92 -2.58
C ILE A 161 -19.68 -5.37 -1.29
N GLN A 162 -21.02 -5.47 -1.31
CA GLN A 162 -21.80 -5.90 -0.16
C GLN A 162 -21.58 -7.37 0.20
N ALA A 163 -21.48 -8.26 -0.79
CA ALA A 163 -21.22 -9.68 -0.59
C ALA A 163 -19.89 -9.90 0.14
N ASN A 164 -18.81 -9.23 -0.30
CA ASN A 164 -17.52 -9.30 0.37
C ASN A 164 -17.56 -8.75 1.79
N HIS A 165 -18.23 -7.61 2.01
CA HIS A 165 -18.40 -7.05 3.35
C HIS A 165 -19.26 -7.92 4.27
N ALA A 166 -20.10 -8.81 3.76
CA ALA A 166 -20.93 -9.71 4.57
C ALA A 166 -20.12 -10.86 5.20
N ILE A 167 -19.06 -11.34 4.54
CA ILE A 167 -18.24 -12.48 5.01
C ILE A 167 -17.51 -12.14 6.31
N SER A 168 -16.96 -10.96 6.30
CA SER A 168 -15.88 -10.61 7.17
C SER A 168 -16.38 -10.45 8.64
N PRO A 169 -17.57 -9.88 8.93
CA PRO A 169 -18.19 -9.93 10.26
C PRO A 169 -18.49 -11.34 10.80
N ILE A 170 -18.75 -12.33 9.93
CA ILE A 170 -19.03 -13.72 10.34
C ILE A 170 -17.76 -14.31 10.98
N LEU A 171 -16.63 -14.15 10.31
CA LEU A 171 -15.32 -14.61 10.79
C LEU A 171 -14.86 -13.85 12.03
N GLY A 172 -15.26 -12.59 12.13
CA GLY A 172 -14.98 -11.73 13.27
C GLY A 172 -15.32 -12.30 14.65
N ARG A 173 -16.38 -13.11 14.74
CA ARG A 173 -16.83 -13.74 16.00
C ARG A 173 -15.83 -14.76 16.56
N VAL A 174 -14.90 -15.23 15.73
CA VAL A 174 -13.87 -16.20 16.10
C VAL A 174 -12.45 -15.64 15.88
N ALA A 175 -12.33 -14.32 15.73
CA ALA A 175 -11.07 -13.62 15.50
C ALA A 175 -10.13 -13.70 16.72
N HIS A 176 -10.70 -13.66 17.93
CA HIS A 176 -9.97 -13.90 19.18
C HIS A 176 -10.09 -15.39 19.54
N ALA A 177 -9.04 -16.14 19.21
CA ALA A 177 -8.93 -17.57 19.42
C ALA A 177 -8.05 -17.85 20.64
N VAL A 178 -8.68 -18.10 21.79
CA VAL A 178 -7.98 -18.51 23.01
C VAL A 178 -7.93 -20.04 23.09
N PRO A 179 -6.82 -20.65 23.55
CA PRO A 179 -6.73 -22.08 23.83
C PRO A 179 -7.88 -22.55 24.72
N LYS A 180 -8.32 -23.80 24.53
CA LYS A 180 -9.32 -24.41 25.42
C LYS A 180 -8.70 -24.64 26.79
N ASP A 181 -9.52 -24.66 27.84
CA ASP A 181 -9.08 -25.04 29.18
C ASP A 181 -8.43 -26.43 29.15
N GLY A 182 -7.23 -26.52 29.74
CA GLY A 182 -6.42 -27.74 29.74
C GLY A 182 -5.69 -28.04 28.42
N ALA A 183 -5.71 -27.13 27.44
CA ALA A 183 -4.89 -27.27 26.23
C ALA A 183 -3.40 -27.29 26.59
N VAL A 184 -2.69 -28.27 26.06
CA VAL A 184 -1.23 -28.36 26.15
C VAL A 184 -0.64 -27.49 25.05
N ARG A 185 0.37 -26.67 25.41
CA ARG A 185 1.17 -25.95 24.42
C ARG A 185 2.06 -26.94 23.71
N GLU A 186 1.90 -27.02 22.39
CA GLU A 186 2.75 -27.85 21.56
C GLU A 186 4.20 -27.32 21.59
N GLU A 187 5.14 -28.21 21.87
CA GLU A 187 6.57 -27.89 21.93
C GLU A 187 7.17 -27.89 20.53
N ILE A 188 7.48 -26.70 20.02
CA ILE A 188 8.12 -26.51 18.71
C ILE A 188 9.08 -25.32 18.81
N SER A 189 10.20 -25.39 18.09
CA SER A 189 11.16 -24.27 18.09
C SER A 189 10.54 -23.02 17.42
N PRO A 190 10.91 -21.80 17.85
CA PRO A 190 10.43 -20.57 17.23
C PRO A 190 10.71 -20.50 15.72
N GLU A 191 11.85 -21.03 15.26
CA GLU A 191 12.24 -21.09 13.85
C GLU A 191 11.25 -21.94 13.05
N ARG A 192 10.93 -23.13 13.56
CA ARG A 192 10.01 -24.04 12.90
C ARG A 192 8.58 -23.54 12.94
N ALA A 193 8.14 -22.96 14.06
CA ALA A 193 6.83 -22.31 14.16
C ALA A 193 6.70 -21.19 13.13
N THR A 194 7.73 -20.34 13.02
CA THR A 194 7.79 -19.23 12.06
C THR A 194 7.73 -19.72 10.61
N GLU A 195 8.49 -20.76 10.28
CA GLU A 195 8.48 -21.38 8.95
C GLU A 195 7.08 -21.91 8.59
N ILE A 196 6.45 -22.67 9.50
CA ILE A 196 5.12 -23.26 9.30
C ILE A 196 4.07 -22.16 9.11
N VAL A 197 4.02 -21.19 10.02
CA VAL A 197 2.96 -20.18 9.99
C VAL A 197 3.11 -19.23 8.79
N LYS A 198 4.34 -18.88 8.40
CA LYS A 198 4.60 -18.13 7.16
C LYS A 198 4.20 -18.95 5.92
N GLY A 199 4.53 -20.25 5.91
CA GLY A 199 4.14 -21.17 4.85
C GLY A 199 2.63 -21.30 4.70
N LEU A 200 1.91 -21.53 5.80
CA LEU A 200 0.45 -21.58 5.85
C LEU A 200 -0.17 -20.28 5.33
N THR A 201 0.29 -19.13 5.85
CA THR A 201 -0.24 -17.81 5.48
C THR A 201 -0.07 -17.53 3.97
N LYS A 202 1.08 -17.86 3.40
CA LYS A 202 1.33 -17.76 1.95
C LYS A 202 0.44 -18.72 1.15
N HIS A 203 0.29 -19.97 1.61
CA HIS A 203 -0.56 -20.97 0.96
C HIS A 203 -2.02 -20.52 0.88
N LEU A 204 -2.51 -19.81 1.91
CA LEU A 204 -3.88 -19.27 1.95
C LEU A 204 -4.09 -18.01 1.09
N GLY A 205 -3.04 -17.46 0.47
CA GLY A 205 -3.13 -16.37 -0.50
C GLY A 205 -2.45 -15.05 -0.14
N ALA A 206 -1.67 -14.99 0.95
CA ALA A 206 -0.86 -13.80 1.23
C ALA A 206 0.32 -13.67 0.25
N CYS A 207 0.58 -12.46 -0.25
CA CYS A 207 1.68 -12.22 -1.20
C CYS A 207 3.03 -11.92 -0.50
N SER A 208 3.00 -11.41 0.74
CA SER A 208 4.16 -11.29 1.61
C SER A 208 3.77 -11.47 3.07
N VAL A 209 4.67 -12.04 3.87
CA VAL A 209 4.45 -12.39 5.28
C VAL A 209 5.72 -12.14 6.06
N GLY A 210 5.58 -11.48 7.19
CA GLY A 210 6.64 -11.15 8.12
C GLY A 210 6.20 -11.38 9.56
N THR A 211 7.16 -11.44 10.46
CA THR A 211 6.96 -11.65 11.89
C THR A 211 7.76 -10.62 12.68
N CYS A 212 7.23 -10.18 13.81
CA CYS A 212 7.93 -9.23 14.69
C CYS A 212 7.44 -9.37 16.14
N GLU A 213 8.22 -8.84 17.08
CA GLU A 213 7.72 -8.52 18.41
C GLU A 213 6.76 -7.33 18.33
N VAL A 214 5.70 -7.35 19.12
CA VAL A 214 4.72 -6.25 19.18
C VAL A 214 5.34 -5.07 19.90
N ASN A 215 5.59 -3.98 19.17
CA ASN A 215 5.99 -2.72 19.75
C ASN A 215 4.80 -2.05 20.47
N PRO A 216 4.88 -1.74 21.79
CA PRO A 216 3.78 -1.07 22.50
C PRO A 216 3.36 0.27 21.88
N ASP A 217 4.27 0.97 21.20
CA ASP A 217 3.96 2.25 20.54
C ASP A 217 2.96 2.07 19.39
N VAL A 218 2.87 0.89 18.76
CA VAL A 218 1.93 0.64 17.66
C VAL A 218 0.57 0.10 18.12
N VAL A 219 0.40 -0.14 19.43
CA VAL A 219 -0.85 -0.58 20.04
C VAL A 219 -1.73 0.65 20.33
N TYR A 220 -3.03 0.58 20.03
CA TYR A 220 -3.96 1.64 20.43
C TYR A 220 -4.06 1.73 21.96
N SER A 221 -4.31 2.92 22.50
CA SER A 221 -4.46 3.11 23.95
C SER A 221 -5.80 2.59 24.48
N HIS A 222 -6.87 2.83 23.72
CA HIS A 222 -8.24 2.43 24.05
C HIS A 222 -8.94 1.83 22.83
N LYS A 223 -9.96 1.02 23.10
CA LYS A 223 -10.90 0.53 22.10
C LYS A 223 -11.83 1.66 21.65
N GLY A 224 -11.91 1.89 20.35
CA GLY A 224 -12.73 2.97 19.77
C GLY A 224 -13.79 2.48 18.81
N GLU A 225 -13.58 1.34 18.16
CA GLU A 225 -14.58 0.71 17.31
C GLU A 225 -15.57 -0.14 18.12
N ILE A 226 -16.82 -0.19 17.68
CA ILE A 226 -17.86 -1.03 18.30
C ILE A 226 -17.84 -2.39 17.60
N HIS A 227 -17.29 -3.39 18.26
CA HIS A 227 -17.12 -4.73 17.70
C HIS A 227 -18.39 -5.57 17.92
N TYR A 228 -19.06 -5.98 16.85
CA TYR A 228 -20.24 -6.88 16.91
C TYR A 228 -21.37 -6.38 17.83
N GLU A 229 -21.60 -5.07 17.86
CA GLU A 229 -22.57 -4.41 18.75
C GLU A 229 -22.23 -4.53 20.25
N ASN A 230 -21.01 -4.94 20.59
CA ASN A 230 -20.51 -4.89 21.96
C ASN A 230 -20.12 -3.46 22.33
N TRP A 231 -21.04 -2.74 22.95
CA TRP A 231 -20.82 -1.38 23.42
C TRP A 231 -20.00 -1.31 24.71
N ASP A 232 -19.93 -2.41 25.46
CA ASP A 232 -19.23 -2.44 26.75
C ASP A 232 -17.72 -2.32 26.58
N ASP A 233 -17.18 -2.69 25.41
CA ASP A 233 -15.76 -2.58 25.09
C ASP A 233 -15.35 -1.15 24.70
N TRP A 234 -16.29 -0.32 24.27
CA TRP A 234 -15.96 1.03 23.82
C TRP A 234 -15.34 1.84 24.96
N GLY A 235 -14.17 2.45 24.71
CA GLY A 235 -13.44 3.23 25.69
C GLY A 235 -12.63 2.42 26.70
N ARG A 236 -12.66 1.08 26.67
CA ARG A 236 -11.79 0.27 27.54
C ARG A 236 -10.31 0.46 27.17
N PRO A 237 -9.41 0.59 28.16
CA PRO A 237 -7.98 0.61 27.90
C PRO A 237 -7.51 -0.73 27.34
N ILE A 238 -6.50 -0.68 26.47
CA ILE A 238 -5.80 -1.86 25.97
C ILE A 238 -4.50 -1.98 26.75
N GLU A 239 -4.48 -2.85 27.74
CA GLU A 239 -3.33 -3.03 28.65
C GLU A 239 -2.46 -4.23 28.24
N ASP A 240 -3.09 -5.38 27.99
CA ASP A 240 -2.40 -6.61 27.62
C ASP A 240 -2.54 -6.93 26.12
N THR A 241 -1.41 -7.19 25.48
CA THR A 241 -1.37 -7.68 24.09
C THR A 241 -0.41 -8.85 23.97
N PRO A 242 -0.73 -9.87 23.15
CA PRO A 242 0.23 -10.93 22.85
C PRO A 242 1.54 -10.35 22.31
N GLY A 243 2.68 -10.93 22.70
CA GLY A 243 4.01 -10.33 22.49
C GLY A 243 4.58 -10.44 21.07
N TYR A 244 4.05 -11.32 20.23
CA TYR A 244 4.49 -11.53 18.85
C TYR A 244 3.37 -11.25 17.87
N ALA A 245 3.73 -10.85 16.65
CA ALA A 245 2.81 -10.67 15.55
C ALA A 245 3.30 -11.39 14.31
N LEU A 246 2.39 -12.10 13.65
CA LEU A 246 2.50 -12.40 12.23
C LEU A 246 1.76 -11.32 11.45
N VAL A 247 2.43 -10.66 10.53
CA VAL A 247 1.88 -9.60 9.67
C VAL A 247 1.95 -10.08 8.24
N PHE A 248 0.90 -9.83 7.47
CA PHE A 248 0.88 -10.20 6.06
C PHE A 248 0.13 -9.18 5.22
N VAL A 249 0.37 -9.26 3.93
CA VAL A 249 -0.31 -8.45 2.93
C VAL A 249 -1.00 -9.30 1.89
N THR A 250 -2.14 -8.81 1.41
CA THR A 250 -2.82 -9.31 0.21
C THR A 250 -2.72 -8.25 -0.88
N GLU A 251 -2.50 -8.68 -2.11
CA GLU A 251 -2.41 -7.80 -3.27
C GLU A 251 -3.80 -7.50 -3.82
N MET A 252 -4.08 -6.21 -4.04
CA MET A 252 -5.24 -5.79 -4.82
C MET A 252 -4.95 -6.00 -6.32
N ALA A 253 -5.92 -6.30 -7.18
CA ALA A 253 -5.72 -6.42 -8.63
C ALA A 253 -5.47 -5.06 -9.33
N TYR A 254 -4.49 -4.98 -10.25
CA TYR A 254 -4.07 -3.70 -10.86
C TYR A 254 -5.17 -3.09 -11.70
N GLU A 255 -5.78 -3.86 -12.60
CA GLU A 255 -6.88 -3.37 -13.45
C GLU A 255 -8.03 -2.76 -12.63
N ASN A 256 -8.31 -3.31 -11.45
CA ASN A 256 -9.42 -2.85 -10.61
C ASN A 256 -9.04 -1.56 -9.88
N VAL A 257 -7.85 -1.52 -9.26
CA VAL A 257 -7.35 -0.31 -8.57
C VAL A 257 -7.18 0.86 -9.55
N ALA A 258 -6.74 0.58 -10.78
CA ALA A 258 -6.53 1.59 -11.81
C ALA A 258 -7.83 2.30 -12.26
N SER A 259 -9.00 1.80 -11.86
CA SER A 259 -10.31 2.43 -12.09
C SER A 259 -10.71 3.42 -11.00
N ALA A 260 -9.89 3.65 -9.97
CA ALA A 260 -10.20 4.61 -8.92
C ALA A 260 -10.71 5.95 -9.49
N PRO A 261 -11.77 6.58 -8.95
CA PRO A 261 -12.50 6.22 -7.74
C PRO A 261 -13.79 5.42 -7.98
N HIS A 262 -13.87 4.67 -9.07
CA HIS A 262 -15.07 3.92 -9.45
C HIS A 262 -15.22 2.59 -8.66
N THR A 263 -16.42 2.02 -8.71
CA THR A 263 -16.79 0.83 -7.93
C THR A 263 -15.90 -0.41 -8.11
N PRO A 264 -15.20 -0.66 -9.23
CA PRO A 264 -14.30 -1.80 -9.31
C PRO A 264 -13.13 -1.73 -8.31
N GLU A 265 -12.61 -0.53 -8.02
CA GLU A 265 -11.62 -0.35 -6.95
C GLU A 265 -12.20 -0.72 -5.58
N SER A 266 -13.44 -0.28 -5.29
CA SER A 266 -14.14 -0.66 -4.06
C SER A 266 -14.44 -2.16 -3.99
N THR A 267 -14.79 -2.79 -5.11
CA THR A 267 -15.00 -4.23 -5.18
C THR A 267 -13.72 -4.96 -4.81
N GLU A 268 -12.59 -4.54 -5.39
CA GLU A 268 -11.28 -5.10 -5.09
C GLU A 268 -10.85 -4.89 -3.63
N SER A 269 -11.12 -3.69 -3.10
CA SER A 269 -10.88 -3.33 -1.71
C SER A 269 -11.65 -4.27 -0.77
N SER A 270 -12.95 -4.45 -1.03
CA SER A 270 -13.82 -5.33 -0.24
C SER A 270 -13.40 -6.81 -0.33
N ASN A 271 -12.99 -7.29 -1.51
CA ASN A 271 -12.49 -8.65 -1.72
C ASN A 271 -11.25 -8.92 -0.85
N ASN A 272 -10.31 -7.97 -0.81
CA ASN A 272 -9.11 -8.11 0.02
C ASN A 272 -9.44 -8.10 1.52
N TYR A 273 -10.44 -7.34 1.98
CA TYR A 273 -10.90 -7.42 3.38
C TYR A 273 -11.53 -8.79 3.70
N ALA A 274 -12.27 -9.39 2.77
CA ALA A 274 -12.82 -10.73 2.94
C ALA A 274 -11.70 -11.80 3.00
N LEU A 275 -10.76 -11.75 2.06
CA LEU A 275 -9.62 -12.66 2.00
C LEU A 275 -8.71 -12.53 3.23
N GLY A 276 -8.36 -11.31 3.63
CA GLY A 276 -7.52 -11.08 4.80
C GLY A 276 -8.18 -11.54 6.10
N ALA A 277 -9.50 -11.36 6.24
CA ALA A 277 -10.25 -11.92 7.36
C ALA A 277 -10.21 -13.45 7.38
N TYR A 278 -10.37 -14.09 6.22
CA TYR A 278 -10.25 -15.55 6.10
C TYR A 278 -8.86 -16.03 6.52
N ILE A 279 -7.79 -15.48 5.94
CA ILE A 279 -6.41 -15.88 6.24
C ILE A 279 -6.10 -15.68 7.73
N SER A 280 -6.34 -14.48 8.25
CA SER A 280 -6.00 -14.14 9.65
C SER A 280 -6.81 -14.98 10.65
N THR A 281 -8.07 -15.31 10.35
CA THR A 281 -8.88 -16.20 11.20
C THR A 281 -8.35 -17.64 11.20
N VAL A 282 -8.01 -18.19 10.03
CA VAL A 282 -7.45 -19.55 9.94
C VAL A 282 -6.13 -19.64 10.70
N VAL A 283 -5.24 -18.65 10.54
CA VAL A 283 -3.97 -18.58 11.26
C VAL A 283 -4.18 -18.41 12.77
N SER A 284 -5.14 -17.58 13.18
CA SER A 284 -5.54 -17.43 14.58
C SER A 284 -6.01 -18.77 15.20
N GLN A 285 -6.82 -19.54 14.46
CA GLN A 285 -7.24 -20.88 14.90
C GLN A 285 -6.08 -21.89 14.92
N TRP A 286 -5.09 -21.75 14.03
CA TRP A 286 -3.89 -22.57 14.07
C TRP A 286 -3.12 -22.35 15.38
N PHE A 287 -2.85 -21.09 15.78
CA PHE A 287 -2.21 -20.79 17.07
C PHE A 287 -2.99 -21.39 18.24
N ARG A 288 -4.32 -21.22 18.23
CA ARG A 288 -5.21 -21.79 19.24
C ARG A 288 -5.08 -23.31 19.35
N ASN A 289 -5.05 -24.01 18.21
CA ASN A 289 -4.93 -25.47 18.18
C ASN A 289 -3.53 -25.95 18.61
N MET A 290 -2.52 -25.09 18.55
CA MET A 290 -1.18 -25.32 19.10
C MET A 290 -1.08 -24.98 20.60
N GLY A 291 -2.16 -24.52 21.24
CA GLY A 291 -2.19 -24.13 22.65
C GLY A 291 -1.77 -22.68 22.94
N TYR A 292 -1.70 -21.83 21.92
CA TYR A 292 -1.34 -20.41 22.01
C TYR A 292 -2.51 -19.48 21.66
N ILE A 293 -2.47 -18.24 22.13
CA ILE A 293 -3.46 -17.23 21.77
C ILE A 293 -3.26 -16.86 20.29
N GLY A 294 -4.35 -16.79 19.54
CA GLY A 294 -4.42 -16.14 18.23
C GLY A 294 -5.39 -14.97 18.29
N LEU A 295 -4.92 -13.77 17.95
CA LEU A 295 -5.75 -12.57 17.90
C LEU A 295 -5.70 -11.94 16.51
N ALA A 296 -6.65 -12.33 15.67
CA ALA A 296 -6.75 -11.87 14.31
C ALA A 296 -7.14 -10.37 14.25
N GLN A 297 -6.37 -9.61 13.48
CA GLN A 297 -6.50 -8.16 13.29
C GLN A 297 -7.20 -7.89 11.95
N HIS A 298 -8.53 -7.95 11.95
CA HIS A 298 -9.34 -7.65 10.77
C HIS A 298 -10.71 -7.12 11.20
N GLN A 299 -11.50 -6.64 10.22
CA GLN A 299 -12.90 -6.27 10.45
C GLN A 299 -13.13 -5.25 11.54
N ARG A 300 -12.24 -4.26 11.59
CA ARG A 300 -12.31 -3.19 12.58
C ARG A 300 -12.09 -3.67 14.01
N HIS A 301 -11.75 -4.95 14.20
CA HIS A 301 -11.23 -5.48 15.44
C HIS A 301 -9.71 -5.35 15.41
N TYR A 302 -9.26 -4.10 15.56
CA TYR A 302 -7.85 -3.76 15.59
C TYR A 302 -7.42 -3.45 17.03
N THR A 303 -6.23 -3.90 17.35
CA THR A 303 -5.50 -3.62 18.59
C THR A 303 -4.21 -2.87 18.26
N VAL A 304 -3.71 -3.05 17.04
CA VAL A 304 -2.49 -2.42 16.51
C VAL A 304 -2.78 -1.58 15.26
N ILE A 305 -1.96 -0.55 15.05
CA ILE A 305 -1.94 0.26 13.84
C ILE A 305 -1.25 -0.54 12.72
N THR A 306 -2.04 -1.14 11.83
CA THR A 306 -1.54 -2.16 10.90
C THR A 306 -0.42 -1.69 9.95
N PRO A 307 -0.40 -0.45 9.39
CA PRO A 307 0.75 -0.02 8.60
C PRO A 307 2.06 0.05 9.40
N MET A 308 1.99 0.38 10.70
CA MET A 308 3.17 0.54 11.54
C MET A 308 3.77 -0.82 11.94
N ILE A 309 2.93 -1.79 12.32
CA ILE A 309 3.42 -3.15 12.64
C ILE A 309 3.97 -3.87 11.40
N ALA A 310 3.52 -3.50 10.19
CA ALA A 310 4.10 -3.99 8.95
C ALA A 310 5.50 -3.42 8.66
N LEU A 311 5.84 -2.24 9.18
CA LEU A 311 7.22 -1.74 9.15
C LEU A 311 8.11 -2.60 10.04
N ASP A 312 7.63 -2.92 11.24
CA ASP A 312 8.35 -3.74 12.22
C ASP A 312 8.56 -5.17 11.70
N ALA A 313 7.59 -5.71 10.97
CA ALA A 313 7.67 -7.01 10.29
C ALA A 313 8.45 -6.99 8.95
N GLY A 314 9.08 -5.87 8.56
CA GLY A 314 9.93 -5.81 7.36
C GLY A 314 9.18 -5.90 6.03
N LEU A 315 7.88 -5.59 5.98
CA LEU A 315 7.08 -5.74 4.77
C LEU A 315 7.15 -4.56 3.80
N GLY A 316 7.62 -3.40 4.25
CA GLY A 316 7.61 -2.18 3.44
C GLY A 316 8.07 -0.93 4.16
N GLU A 317 7.85 0.21 3.51
CA GLU A 317 8.00 1.56 4.06
C GLU A 317 6.67 2.32 3.93
N VAL A 318 6.40 3.31 4.77
CA VAL A 318 5.18 4.14 4.65
C VAL A 318 5.41 5.26 3.63
N GLY A 319 4.54 5.35 2.63
CA GLY A 319 4.55 6.44 1.65
C GLY A 319 3.86 7.72 2.13
N ARG A 320 3.97 8.80 1.35
CA ARG A 320 3.32 10.11 1.64
C ARG A 320 1.82 10.01 1.94
N GLN A 321 1.14 9.07 1.29
CA GLN A 321 -0.30 8.84 1.46
C GLN A 321 -0.67 8.07 2.74
N GLY A 322 0.30 7.71 3.59
CA GLY A 322 0.10 6.94 4.81
C GLY A 322 -0.08 5.43 4.60
N PHE A 323 0.05 4.93 3.36
CA PHE A 323 -0.03 3.50 3.06
C PHE A 323 1.33 2.84 3.18
N LEU A 324 1.32 1.57 3.59
CA LEU A 324 2.45 0.68 3.39
C LEU A 324 2.71 0.54 1.89
N ILE A 325 3.96 0.73 1.49
CA ILE A 325 4.46 0.44 0.15
C ILE A 325 5.36 -0.78 0.28
N THR A 326 5.02 -1.88 -0.39
CA THR A 326 5.88 -3.06 -0.46
C THR A 326 6.82 -2.97 -1.66
N PRO A 327 7.99 -3.65 -1.64
CA PRO A 327 8.94 -3.59 -2.74
C PRO A 327 8.37 -4.04 -4.09
N LYS A 328 7.42 -4.98 -4.08
CA LYS A 328 6.88 -5.61 -5.29
C LYS A 328 5.52 -5.06 -5.70
N GLN A 329 4.54 -5.09 -4.80
CA GLN A 329 3.15 -4.66 -5.07
C GLN A 329 2.94 -3.15 -4.89
N GLY A 330 3.93 -2.45 -4.34
CA GLY A 330 3.81 -1.03 -4.04
C GLY A 330 2.71 -0.77 -3.01
N ALA A 331 1.90 0.26 -3.24
CA ALA A 331 0.83 0.64 -2.33
C ALA A 331 -0.46 -0.17 -2.51
N ARG A 332 -0.51 -1.10 -3.48
CA ARG A 332 -1.71 -1.88 -3.82
C ARG A 332 -1.89 -3.10 -2.96
N VAL A 333 -1.75 -2.92 -1.65
CA VAL A 333 -1.87 -3.99 -0.67
C VAL A 333 -2.83 -3.63 0.45
N ARG A 334 -3.44 -4.65 1.05
CA ARG A 334 -4.11 -4.55 2.35
C ARG A 334 -3.26 -5.27 3.39
N VAL A 335 -3.16 -4.68 4.58
CA VAL A 335 -2.32 -5.17 5.67
C VAL A 335 -3.19 -5.81 6.73
N PHE A 336 -2.81 -7.02 7.14
CA PHE A 336 -3.46 -7.79 8.19
C PHE A 336 -2.41 -8.33 9.16
N ALA A 337 -2.85 -8.68 10.37
CA ALA A 337 -1.97 -9.29 11.36
C ALA A 337 -2.72 -10.32 12.21
N VAL A 338 -1.96 -11.18 12.88
CA VAL A 338 -2.42 -12.05 13.96
C VAL A 338 -1.43 -11.88 15.11
N LEU A 339 -1.91 -11.40 16.26
CA LEU A 339 -1.08 -11.33 17.46
C LEU A 339 -1.13 -12.67 18.18
N THR A 340 0.00 -13.11 18.71
CA THR A 340 0.14 -14.38 19.42
C THR A 340 1.15 -14.29 20.56
N ASP A 341 0.98 -15.15 21.55
CA ASP A 341 1.95 -15.38 22.62
C ASP A 341 2.87 -16.58 22.30
N MET A 342 2.72 -17.18 21.11
CA MET A 342 3.67 -18.14 20.56
C MET A 342 4.98 -17.42 20.17
N PRO A 343 6.15 -17.84 20.67
CA PRO A 343 7.42 -17.28 20.25
C PRO A 343 7.68 -17.48 18.76
N LEU A 344 8.05 -16.40 18.05
CA LEU A 344 8.37 -16.39 16.62
C LEU A 344 9.70 -15.67 16.39
N VAL A 345 10.38 -16.00 15.28
CA VAL A 345 11.60 -15.30 14.86
C VAL A 345 11.22 -14.02 14.12
N SER A 346 11.63 -12.86 14.63
CA SER A 346 11.36 -11.57 14.01
C SER A 346 12.14 -11.36 12.71
N ASP A 347 11.50 -10.78 11.70
CA ASP A 347 12.16 -10.22 10.53
C ASP A 347 12.71 -8.83 10.86
N ASN A 348 13.58 -8.32 9.97
CA ASN A 348 14.15 -6.98 10.11
C ASN A 348 13.38 -5.97 9.25
N PRO A 349 13.15 -4.74 9.75
CA PRO A 349 12.67 -3.62 8.94
C PRO A 349 13.55 -3.39 7.71
N ILE A 350 12.95 -2.86 6.64
CA ILE A 350 13.62 -2.67 5.35
C ILE A 350 13.67 -1.19 4.95
N SER A 351 14.63 -0.86 4.07
CA SER A 351 14.76 0.47 3.48
C SER A 351 15.02 0.34 1.98
N PHE A 352 14.10 0.83 1.15
CA PHE A 352 14.22 0.82 -0.30
C PHE A 352 13.89 2.18 -0.94
N GLY A 353 13.90 3.25 -0.15
CA GLY A 353 13.93 4.62 -0.65
C GLY A 353 12.57 5.26 -0.90
N VAL A 354 11.50 4.69 -0.35
CA VAL A 354 10.13 5.25 -0.47
C VAL A 354 10.09 6.69 0.05
N ASP A 355 10.72 6.93 1.18
CA ASP A 355 10.69 8.23 1.85
C ASP A 355 11.25 9.34 0.97
N GLU A 356 12.48 9.12 0.50
CA GLU A 356 13.22 10.04 -0.35
C GLU A 356 12.53 10.25 -1.71
N PHE A 357 11.97 9.19 -2.28
CA PHE A 357 11.18 9.27 -3.51
C PHE A 357 9.92 10.11 -3.30
N CYS A 358 9.21 9.89 -2.19
CA CYS A 358 7.96 10.60 -1.85
C CYS A 358 8.15 12.10 -1.62
N VAL A 359 9.34 12.54 -1.15
CA VAL A 359 9.67 13.96 -0.99
C VAL A 359 9.51 14.72 -2.32
N ARG A 360 9.92 14.11 -3.44
CA ARG A 360 9.88 14.73 -4.78
C ARG A 360 8.68 14.33 -5.62
N CYS A 361 8.20 13.10 -5.46
CA CYS A 361 7.14 12.56 -6.30
C CYS A 361 5.83 13.32 -6.13
N GLN A 362 5.32 13.50 -4.91
CA GLN A 362 4.09 14.28 -4.60
C GLN A 362 2.80 13.96 -5.39
N LYS A 363 2.81 13.04 -6.37
CA LYS A 363 1.70 12.76 -7.29
C LYS A 363 0.40 12.37 -6.59
N CYS A 364 0.46 11.59 -5.51
CA CYS A 364 -0.72 11.24 -4.71
C CYS A 364 -1.35 12.46 -4.02
N ALA A 365 -0.57 13.46 -3.63
CA ALA A 365 -1.07 14.70 -3.05
C ALA A 365 -1.67 15.62 -4.11
N GLU A 366 -1.02 15.73 -5.28
CA GLU A 366 -1.51 16.53 -6.41
C GLU A 366 -2.85 16.02 -6.97
N THR A 367 -3.02 14.69 -7.02
CA THR A 367 -4.23 14.06 -7.59
C THR A 367 -5.32 13.78 -6.56
N CYS A 368 -5.09 14.07 -5.27
CA CYS A 368 -6.08 13.85 -4.23
C CYS A 368 -7.26 14.81 -4.40
N PRO A 369 -8.47 14.32 -4.73
CA PRO A 369 -9.61 15.20 -5.04
C PRO A 369 -10.06 16.02 -3.82
N SER A 370 -9.87 15.49 -2.60
CA SER A 370 -10.20 16.15 -1.35
C SER A 370 -9.03 16.89 -0.70
N LYS A 371 -7.85 16.92 -1.34
CA LYS A 371 -6.62 17.56 -0.82
C LYS A 371 -6.23 17.08 0.59
N SER A 372 -6.53 15.82 0.89
CA SER A 372 -6.31 15.22 2.21
C SER A 372 -4.86 14.81 2.47
N ILE A 373 -4.02 14.81 1.44
CA ILE A 373 -2.61 14.43 1.50
C ILE A 373 -1.78 15.71 1.33
N PRO A 374 -0.85 16.03 2.24
CA PRO A 374 -0.10 17.28 2.17
C PRO A 374 0.95 17.25 1.06
N LEU A 375 1.10 18.38 0.36
CA LEU A 375 2.23 18.63 -0.55
C LEU A 375 3.52 18.91 0.22
N GLY A 376 3.42 19.42 1.45
CA GLY A 376 4.54 19.87 2.26
C GLY A 376 5.53 18.78 2.71
N LYS A 377 6.49 19.20 3.53
CA LYS A 377 7.42 18.31 4.23
C LYS A 377 6.68 17.54 5.33
N LYS A 378 7.32 16.49 5.85
CA LYS A 378 6.87 15.86 7.09
C LYS A 378 6.93 16.86 8.24
N THR A 379 6.10 16.63 9.23
CA THR A 379 6.06 17.37 10.49
C THR A 379 5.87 16.39 11.64
N ILE A 380 6.25 16.80 12.85
CA ILE A 380 6.09 15.98 14.05
C ILE A 380 4.65 16.11 14.55
N ASN A 381 3.97 14.98 14.72
CA ASN A 381 2.64 14.90 15.33
C ASN A 381 2.62 13.74 16.32
N ASN A 382 2.27 14.04 17.58
CA ASN A 382 2.31 13.08 18.69
C ASN A 382 3.66 12.34 18.74
N GLY A 383 4.78 13.07 18.72
CA GLY A 383 6.12 12.48 18.78
C GLY A 383 6.61 11.74 17.52
N VAL A 384 5.80 11.61 16.46
CA VAL A 384 6.17 10.90 15.23
C VAL A 384 6.29 11.86 14.05
N GLU A 385 7.40 11.79 13.31
CA GLU A 385 7.60 12.56 12.08
C GLU A 385 6.95 11.85 10.88
N LYS A 386 5.92 12.46 10.29
CA LYS A 386 5.16 11.91 9.16
C LYS A 386 4.55 13.01 8.30
N TRP A 387 4.05 12.62 7.13
CA TRP A 387 3.09 13.45 6.40
C TRP A 387 1.73 13.37 7.09
N ILE A 388 1.30 14.47 7.71
CA ILE A 388 0.02 14.52 8.43
C ILE A 388 -1.11 14.59 7.40
N LEU A 389 -1.92 13.54 7.35
CA LEU A 389 -3.11 13.48 6.52
C LEU A 389 -4.29 14.18 7.21
N GLU A 390 -5.25 14.64 6.41
CA GLU A 390 -6.56 15.12 6.87
C GLU A 390 -7.60 14.00 6.63
N PRO A 391 -7.78 13.06 7.58
CA PRO A 391 -8.65 11.91 7.36
C PRO A 391 -10.14 12.30 7.25
N GLU A 392 -10.56 13.40 7.84
CA GLU A 392 -11.92 13.93 7.79
C GLU A 392 -12.31 14.34 6.36
N THR A 393 -11.44 15.06 5.65
CA THR A 393 -11.71 15.46 4.26
C THR A 393 -11.66 14.27 3.31
N CYS A 394 -10.81 13.28 3.59
CA CYS A 394 -10.75 12.04 2.82
C CYS A 394 -12.07 11.25 2.97
N PHE A 395 -12.50 11.06 4.22
CA PHE A 395 -13.69 10.30 4.53
C PHE A 395 -14.97 11.01 4.09
N LYS A 396 -15.00 12.35 4.13
CA LYS A 396 -16.08 13.15 3.55
C LYS A 396 -16.25 12.86 2.05
N TYR A 397 -15.15 12.83 1.30
CA TYR A 397 -15.17 12.57 -0.14
C TYR A 397 -15.75 11.19 -0.49
N TRP A 398 -15.57 10.17 0.35
CA TRP A 398 -16.21 8.86 0.17
C TRP A 398 -17.74 8.95 0.10
N GLY A 399 -18.34 9.89 0.85
CA GLY A 399 -19.77 10.19 0.76
C GLY A 399 -20.17 10.90 -0.54
N GLU A 400 -19.26 11.69 -1.14
CA GLU A 400 -19.50 12.41 -2.40
C GLU A 400 -19.58 11.47 -3.60
N VAL A 401 -18.59 10.57 -3.71
CA VAL A 401 -18.47 9.61 -4.82
C VAL A 401 -19.19 8.28 -4.57
N GLY A 402 -19.49 7.95 -3.31
CA GLY A 402 -20.17 6.70 -2.96
C GLY A 402 -19.27 5.47 -2.89
N THR A 403 -17.96 5.62 -3.05
CA THR A 403 -16.91 4.58 -3.01
C THR A 403 -15.90 4.85 -1.88
N ASP A 404 -14.80 4.09 -1.79
CA ASP A 404 -13.63 4.34 -0.92
C ASP A 404 -12.46 5.06 -1.64
N CYS A 405 -12.72 5.57 -2.85
CA CYS A 405 -11.82 6.37 -3.68
C CYS A 405 -10.58 5.63 -4.20
N GLY A 406 -9.51 5.49 -3.41
CA GLY A 406 -8.29 4.80 -3.87
C GLY A 406 -7.42 5.51 -4.91
N ILE A 407 -7.70 6.75 -5.34
CA ILE A 407 -6.90 7.46 -6.38
C ILE A 407 -5.42 7.56 -5.99
N CYS A 408 -5.13 7.87 -4.72
CA CYS A 408 -3.76 7.98 -4.22
C CYS A 408 -2.97 6.67 -4.38
N MET A 409 -3.66 5.53 -4.21
CA MET A 409 -3.10 4.20 -4.43
C MET A 409 -2.82 3.98 -5.92
N ALA A 410 -3.80 4.27 -6.76
CA ALA A 410 -3.78 4.00 -8.18
C ALA A 410 -2.75 4.84 -8.94
N THR A 411 -2.59 6.10 -8.55
CA THR A 411 -1.63 7.05 -9.15
C THR A 411 -0.18 6.88 -8.67
N CYS A 412 0.03 6.08 -7.61
CA CYS A 412 1.35 5.93 -7.01
C CYS A 412 2.30 5.18 -7.96
N PRO A 413 3.52 5.68 -8.24
CA PRO A 413 4.45 5.00 -9.16
C PRO A 413 4.87 3.60 -8.69
N PHE A 414 4.89 3.37 -7.38
CA PHE A 414 5.18 2.03 -6.84
C PHE A 414 4.05 1.03 -7.14
N SER A 415 2.82 1.50 -7.33
CA SER A 415 1.61 0.69 -7.58
C SER A 415 1.51 0.15 -9.01
N ARG A 416 2.47 0.42 -9.90
CA ARG A 416 2.46 -0.11 -11.27
C ARG A 416 2.42 -1.66 -11.29
N PRO A 417 2.09 -2.31 -12.41
CA PRO A 417 2.12 -3.76 -12.50
C PRO A 417 3.50 -4.37 -12.23
N ASP A 418 3.54 -5.67 -11.94
CA ASP A 418 4.76 -6.47 -11.82
C ASP A 418 5.28 -6.87 -13.22
N THR A 419 5.75 -5.89 -14.00
CA THR A 419 6.34 -6.13 -15.34
C THR A 419 7.85 -5.90 -15.33
N LEU A 420 8.54 -6.40 -16.36
CA LEU A 420 9.99 -6.27 -16.50
C LEU A 420 10.45 -4.81 -16.38
N ILE A 421 9.81 -3.89 -17.12
CA ILE A 421 10.21 -2.47 -17.14
C ILE A 421 10.01 -1.84 -15.77
N HIS A 422 8.84 -2.02 -15.15
CA HIS A 422 8.57 -1.47 -13.81
C HIS A 422 9.51 -2.05 -12.75
N ASN A 423 9.88 -3.33 -12.86
CA ASN A 423 10.80 -3.97 -11.93
C ASN A 423 12.23 -3.45 -12.06
N ILE A 424 12.70 -3.16 -13.28
CA ILE A 424 13.97 -2.47 -13.49
C ILE A 424 13.93 -1.08 -12.83
N ILE A 425 12.83 -0.34 -13.02
CA ILE A 425 12.66 0.99 -12.43
C ILE A 425 12.66 0.93 -10.89
N ARG A 426 11.89 0.01 -10.30
CA ARG A 426 11.87 -0.23 -8.84
C ARG A 426 13.25 -0.62 -8.32
N TRP A 427 13.98 -1.47 -9.03
CA TRP A 427 15.34 -1.86 -8.65
C TRP A 427 16.27 -0.65 -8.60
N PHE A 428 16.24 0.23 -9.59
CA PHE A 428 17.02 1.47 -9.56
C PHE A 428 16.60 2.36 -8.39
N VAL A 429 15.29 2.57 -8.16
CA VAL A 429 14.82 3.38 -7.02
C VAL A 429 15.27 2.78 -5.69
N ALA A 430 15.23 1.46 -5.54
CA ALA A 430 15.69 0.77 -4.35
C ALA A 430 17.18 0.97 -4.09
N ASN A 431 17.99 0.93 -5.15
CA ASN A 431 19.45 0.84 -5.03
C ASN A 431 20.20 2.13 -5.33
N SER A 432 19.56 3.18 -5.87
CA SER A 432 20.25 4.38 -6.35
C SER A 432 19.66 5.69 -5.85
N HIS A 433 20.52 6.52 -5.25
CA HIS A 433 20.14 7.85 -4.76
C HIS A 433 19.68 8.74 -5.92
N LEU A 434 20.39 8.68 -7.05
CA LEU A 434 20.06 9.49 -8.21
C LEU A 434 18.76 9.02 -8.86
N ALA A 435 18.47 7.71 -8.89
CA ALA A 435 17.18 7.23 -9.38
C ALA A 435 16.01 7.78 -8.54
N ARG A 436 16.14 7.82 -7.21
CA ARG A 436 15.13 8.41 -6.31
C ARG A 436 14.89 9.90 -6.56
N ILE A 437 15.91 10.60 -7.07
CA ILE A 437 15.82 12.02 -7.45
C ILE A 437 15.17 12.18 -8.83
N TYR A 438 15.63 11.43 -9.84
CA TYR A 438 15.27 11.68 -11.23
C TYR A 438 13.98 10.98 -11.68
N PHE A 439 13.71 9.77 -11.19
CA PHE A 439 12.55 9.01 -11.66
C PHE A 439 11.20 9.63 -11.32
N PRO A 440 11.02 10.41 -10.23
CA PRO A 440 9.84 11.26 -10.09
C PRO A 440 9.56 12.15 -11.30
N TYR A 441 10.59 12.74 -11.92
CA TYR A 441 10.42 13.56 -13.13
C TYR A 441 10.13 12.72 -14.37
N VAL A 442 10.73 11.54 -14.48
CA VAL A 442 10.43 10.57 -15.56
C VAL A 442 8.96 10.12 -15.48
N GLU A 443 8.47 9.83 -14.28
CA GLU A 443 7.06 9.50 -14.05
C GLU A 443 6.15 10.61 -14.57
N TYR A 444 6.45 11.88 -14.25
CA TYR A 444 5.66 13.00 -14.75
C TYR A 444 5.76 13.19 -16.27
N ALA A 445 6.94 12.97 -16.84
CA ALA A 445 7.15 13.08 -18.28
C ALA A 445 6.39 12.01 -19.07
N LEU A 446 6.32 10.78 -18.54
CA LEU A 446 5.66 9.65 -19.18
C LEU A 446 4.16 9.61 -18.89
N TYR A 447 3.77 9.71 -17.63
CA TYR A 447 2.40 9.44 -17.18
C TYR A 447 1.59 10.70 -16.86
N GLY A 448 2.20 11.88 -16.93
CA GLY A 448 1.53 13.14 -16.62
C GLY A 448 1.26 13.35 -15.13
N ARG A 449 0.65 14.49 -14.82
CA ARG A 449 0.29 14.94 -13.46
C ARG A 449 -1.13 14.54 -13.08
N ASP A 450 -2.05 14.60 -14.02
CA ASP A 450 -3.46 14.34 -13.77
C ASP A 450 -3.77 12.84 -13.70
N TRP A 451 -4.73 12.49 -12.85
CA TRP A 451 -5.25 11.14 -12.77
C TRP A 451 -6.41 10.95 -13.76
N LYS A 452 -6.39 9.82 -14.47
CA LYS A 452 -7.49 9.38 -15.33
C LYS A 452 -7.78 7.90 -15.04
N PRO A 453 -9.02 7.55 -14.65
CA PRO A 453 -9.41 6.16 -14.46
C PRO A 453 -9.14 5.33 -15.71
N LYS A 454 -8.69 4.09 -15.51
CA LYS A 454 -8.43 3.14 -16.58
C LYS A 454 -9.65 2.25 -16.85
N PRO A 455 -9.83 1.76 -18.09
CA PRO A 455 -10.84 0.77 -18.40
C PRO A 455 -10.70 -0.48 -17.52
N VAL A 456 -11.84 -1.11 -17.21
CA VAL A 456 -11.89 -2.33 -16.40
C VAL A 456 -12.27 -3.54 -17.25
N SER A 457 -12.11 -4.72 -16.64
CA SER A 457 -12.55 -5.98 -17.24
C SER A 457 -14.07 -5.97 -17.48
N LYS A 458 -14.53 -6.70 -18.51
CA LYS A 458 -15.95 -6.73 -18.92
C LYS A 458 -16.91 -7.13 -17.80
N TRP A 459 -16.46 -7.95 -16.85
CA TRP A 459 -17.31 -8.43 -15.76
C TRP A 459 -17.47 -7.41 -14.61
N LEU A 460 -16.60 -6.39 -14.55
CA LEU A 460 -16.65 -5.27 -13.61
C LEU A 460 -17.12 -3.96 -14.24
N ASN A 461 -17.39 -3.96 -15.55
CA ASN A 461 -17.81 -2.75 -16.23
C ASN A 461 -19.07 -2.17 -15.58
N TYR A 462 -19.08 -0.85 -15.46
CA TYR A 462 -20.11 -0.06 -14.77
C TYR A 462 -20.69 1.05 -15.65
N ASP A 463 -20.27 1.11 -16.91
CA ASP A 463 -20.84 1.95 -17.96
C ASP A 463 -22.24 1.49 -18.40
#